data_AF-E0VN27-F1
#
_entry.id   AF-E0VN27-F1
#
_cell.length_a   1.000
_cell.length_b   1.000
_cell.length_c   1.000
_cell.angle_alpha   90.00
_cell.angle_beta   90.00
_cell.angle_gamma   90.00
#
_symmetry.space_group_name_H-M   'P 1'
#
loop_
_entity.id
_entity.type
_entity.pdbx_description
1 polymer ?
#
loop_
_entity_poly.entity_id
_entity_poly.type
_entity_poly.pdbx_seq_one_letter_code
_entity_poly.pdbx_strand_id
1 'polypeptide(L)'
;MCINVKVLLITNAYQEIVPDNFPYPCPNKNLWRSKKPPTNVHELRPGDVDVIAAIGDSLTAGNGGLAENMIEVYLNENRGVSWSIGGQGTWREFLTVPNLLKIMNPKLVGYSKGDGNTYSHNAQFNVAYSGAMDQDLIGQARRLITIMKNDKRVDYENHWKMLTVMIGTNDICSDYCHDKTQGPEMHKKNLIKLLDYLYKKMPKTFVNLVVTPYIPYYTELIDPPFLQCFSMKLMTCSCLFGGFFQKKKLQMGIYMTKKFQKIQREIVESGRYDEIYKWIPTIILSWQ
;
A
#
# COMPACT_ATOMS: atom_id res chain seq x y z
N MET A 1 -20.49 -10.47 -10.25
CA MET A 1 -19.34 -9.72 -9.72
C MET A 1 -18.56 -10.67 -8.83
N CYS A 2 -17.25 -10.81 -9.02
CA CYS A 2 -16.45 -11.88 -8.38
C CYS A 2 -16.23 -11.70 -6.88
N ILE A 3 -16.75 -10.61 -6.32
CA ILE A 3 -16.85 -10.37 -4.89
C ILE A 3 -18.13 -11.05 -4.43
N ASN A 4 -18.05 -11.80 -3.33
CA ASN A 4 -19.17 -12.51 -2.72
C ASN A 4 -20.46 -11.65 -2.77
N VAL A 5 -21.50 -12.14 -3.44
CA VAL A 5 -22.76 -11.40 -3.66
C VAL A 5 -23.43 -11.06 -2.32
N LYS A 6 -23.26 -11.87 -1.27
CA LYS A 6 -23.70 -11.47 0.07
C LYS A 6 -22.89 -10.30 0.61
N VAL A 7 -21.58 -10.24 0.37
CA VAL A 7 -20.75 -9.08 0.73
C VAL A 7 -21.26 -7.86 -0.03
N LEU A 8 -21.36 -7.89 -1.37
CA LEU A 8 -21.86 -6.75 -2.15
C LEU A 8 -23.30 -6.32 -1.86
N LEU A 9 -24.18 -7.24 -1.42
CA LEU A 9 -25.56 -6.92 -1.05
C LEU A 9 -25.71 -6.46 0.41
N ILE A 10 -24.75 -6.79 1.28
CA ILE A 10 -24.73 -6.39 2.71
C ILE A 10 -23.92 -5.11 2.88
N THR A 11 -22.85 -4.95 2.11
CA THR A 11 -22.05 -3.74 2.03
C THR A 11 -22.64 -2.89 0.91
N ASN A 12 -23.16 -1.69 1.18
CA ASN A 12 -23.07 -0.63 0.18
C ASN A 12 -21.61 -0.64 -0.29
N ALA A 13 -21.36 -1.09 -1.54
CA ALA A 13 -20.01 -1.47 -1.98
C ALA A 13 -19.02 -0.29 -1.96
N TYR A 14 -19.56 0.92 -1.88
CA TYR A 14 -18.85 2.14 -1.58
C TYR A 14 -19.11 2.56 -0.15
N GLN A 15 -18.11 3.19 0.46
CA GLN A 15 -18.32 3.89 1.71
C GLN A 15 -19.55 4.80 1.62
N GLU A 16 -20.44 4.68 2.60
CA GLU A 16 -21.55 5.62 2.73
C GLU A 16 -21.02 7.03 2.98
N ILE A 17 -21.58 7.99 2.25
CA ILE A 17 -21.18 9.39 2.40
C ILE A 17 -21.44 9.81 3.84
N VAL A 18 -20.37 10.16 4.55
CA VAL A 18 -20.47 10.66 5.92
C VAL A 18 -21.06 12.08 5.86
N PRO A 19 -22.20 12.36 6.51
CA PRO A 19 -22.82 13.67 6.44
C PRO A 19 -21.94 14.79 7.03
N ASP A 20 -22.15 16.03 6.59
CA ASP A 20 -21.35 17.18 7.05
C ASP A 20 -21.53 17.49 8.54
N ASN A 21 -22.69 17.16 9.11
CA ASN A 21 -22.96 17.32 10.53
C ASN A 21 -22.22 16.30 11.41
N PHE A 22 -21.64 15.25 10.82
CA PHE A 22 -20.85 14.28 11.55
C PHE A 22 -19.44 14.85 11.81
N PRO A 23 -19.04 15.01 13.08
CA PRO A 23 -17.75 15.58 13.43
C PRO A 23 -16.61 14.64 13.05
N TYR A 24 -15.45 15.21 12.76
CA TYR A 24 -14.27 14.39 12.49
C TYR A 24 -13.89 13.55 13.73
N PRO A 25 -13.66 12.22 13.60
CA PRO A 25 -13.48 11.32 14.74
C PRO A 25 -12.29 11.64 15.67
N CYS A 26 -11.35 12.49 15.25
CA CYS A 26 -10.22 12.90 16.08
C CYS A 26 -10.41 14.36 16.57
N PRO A 27 -11.10 14.61 17.70
CA PRO A 27 -11.56 15.95 18.07
C PRO A 27 -10.45 16.92 18.53
N ASN A 28 -9.31 16.39 19.01
CA ASN A 28 -8.27 17.22 19.62
C ASN A 28 -7.34 17.87 18.57
N LYS A 29 -7.80 18.99 18.00
CA LYS A 29 -7.05 19.75 16.98
C LYS A 29 -5.66 20.20 17.43
N ASN A 30 -5.46 20.42 18.73
CA ASN A 30 -4.17 20.83 19.29
C ASN A 30 -3.09 19.74 19.21
N LEU A 31 -3.50 18.49 18.96
CA LEU A 31 -2.60 17.35 18.78
C LEU A 31 -2.36 17.00 17.31
N TRP A 32 -3.00 17.68 16.36
CA TRP A 32 -2.89 17.32 14.95
C TRP A 32 -1.52 17.67 14.37
N ARG A 33 -1.03 18.89 14.62
CA ARG A 33 0.25 19.38 14.12
C ARG A 33 1.12 19.89 15.26
N SER A 34 2.43 19.76 15.15
CA SER A 34 3.37 20.26 16.14
C SER A 34 3.52 21.78 16.02
N LYS A 35 3.75 22.47 17.14
CA LYS A 35 3.97 23.93 17.14
C LYS A 35 5.24 24.33 16.38
N LYS A 36 6.23 23.44 16.38
CA LYS A 36 7.48 23.55 15.61
C LYS A 36 7.65 22.25 14.81
N PRO A 37 8.19 22.31 13.59
CA PRO A 37 8.47 21.09 12.82
C PRO A 37 9.35 20.14 13.63
N PRO A 38 8.97 18.87 13.79
CA PRO A 38 9.73 17.93 14.60
C PRO A 38 11.08 17.63 13.93
N THR A 39 12.09 17.35 14.74
CA THR A 39 13.42 16.92 14.28
C THR A 39 13.59 15.40 14.41
N ASN A 40 12.70 14.74 15.14
CA ASN A 40 12.64 13.32 15.40
C ASN A 40 11.31 12.73 14.94
N VAL A 41 11.33 11.55 14.34
CA VAL A 41 10.16 10.81 13.87
C VAL A 41 9.27 10.35 15.02
N HIS A 42 9.82 10.12 16.22
CA HIS A 42 9.04 9.80 17.42
C HIS A 42 8.21 10.98 17.94
N GLU A 43 8.50 12.21 17.51
CA GLU A 43 7.71 13.41 17.81
C GLU A 43 6.75 13.77 16.68
N LEU A 44 6.77 13.03 15.57
CA LEU A 44 6.00 13.32 14.37
C LEU A 44 4.51 13.17 14.66
N ARG A 45 3.75 14.24 14.39
CA ARG A 45 2.28 14.20 14.42
C ARG A 45 1.74 14.11 13.01
N PRO A 46 0.51 13.60 12.81
CA PRO A 46 -0.04 13.42 11.47
C PRO A 46 -0.04 14.71 10.62
N GLY A 47 -0.33 15.87 11.22
CA GLY A 47 -0.32 17.17 10.55
C GLY A 47 1.07 17.72 10.23
N ASP A 48 2.14 17.12 10.77
CA ASP A 48 3.52 17.45 10.41
C ASP A 48 3.96 16.78 9.10
N VAL A 49 3.23 15.77 8.62
CA VAL A 49 3.49 15.12 7.33
C VAL A 49 3.15 16.09 6.19
N ASP A 50 4.15 16.49 5.42
CA ASP A 50 3.99 17.41 4.30
C ASP A 50 3.85 16.68 2.95
N VAL A 51 4.45 15.49 2.85
CA VAL A 51 4.46 14.69 1.62
C VAL A 51 4.00 13.27 1.93
N ILE A 52 3.08 12.75 1.12
CA ILE A 52 2.69 11.35 1.15
C ILE A 52 3.10 10.67 -0.16
N ALA A 53 3.61 9.44 -0.07
CA ALA A 53 4.07 8.66 -1.21
C ALA A 53 3.80 7.17 -0.99
N ALA A 54 3.76 6.40 -2.07
CA ALA A 54 3.61 4.96 -1.98
C ALA A 54 4.34 4.21 -3.11
N ILE A 55 4.93 3.08 -2.73
CA ILE A 55 5.50 2.07 -3.63
C ILE A 55 4.87 0.71 -3.31
N GLY A 56 4.72 -0.14 -4.32
CA GLY A 56 4.08 -1.44 -4.17
C GLY A 56 3.50 -1.99 -5.46
N ASP A 57 2.47 -2.82 -5.30
CA ASP A 57 1.78 -3.52 -6.39
C ASP A 57 0.40 -2.91 -6.74
N SER A 58 -0.46 -3.73 -7.38
CA SER A 58 -1.82 -3.37 -7.80
C SER A 58 -2.70 -2.85 -6.67
N LEU A 59 -2.53 -3.35 -5.44
CA LEU A 59 -3.35 -2.94 -4.29
C LEU A 59 -3.01 -1.51 -3.88
N THR A 60 -1.72 -1.18 -3.88
CA THR A 60 -1.23 0.19 -3.63
C THR A 60 -1.59 1.13 -4.79
N ALA A 61 -1.63 0.62 -6.02
CA ALA A 61 -2.10 1.35 -7.18
C ALA A 61 -3.63 1.62 -7.17
N GLY A 62 -4.41 0.99 -6.28
CA GLY A 62 -5.87 1.13 -6.26
C GLY A 62 -6.55 0.45 -7.44
N ASN A 63 -5.97 -0.64 -7.95
CA ASN A 63 -6.51 -1.39 -9.08
C ASN A 63 -7.93 -1.88 -8.81
N GLY A 64 -8.87 -1.51 -9.66
CA GLY A 64 -10.29 -1.87 -9.54
C GLY A 64 -10.99 -1.33 -8.29
N GLY A 65 -10.46 -0.28 -7.64
CA GLY A 65 -11.04 0.27 -6.41
C GLY A 65 -12.47 0.82 -6.57
N LEU A 66 -12.88 1.17 -7.79
CA LEU A 66 -14.24 1.60 -8.13
C LEU A 66 -14.92 0.69 -9.17
N ALA A 67 -14.31 -0.44 -9.50
CA ALA A 67 -14.75 -1.27 -10.61
C ALA A 67 -16.06 -2.02 -10.29
N GLU A 68 -17.00 -1.99 -11.23
CA GLU A 68 -18.28 -2.71 -11.14
C GLU A 68 -18.22 -4.08 -11.83
N ASN A 69 -17.22 -4.29 -12.69
CA ASN A 69 -17.04 -5.52 -13.45
C ASN A 69 -15.56 -5.88 -13.63
N MET A 70 -15.30 -7.11 -14.10
CA MET A 70 -13.93 -7.63 -14.24
C MET A 70 -13.09 -6.88 -15.29
N ILE A 71 -13.73 -6.34 -16.33
CA ILE A 71 -13.01 -5.61 -17.38
C ILE A 71 -12.44 -4.33 -16.78
N GLU A 72 -13.22 -3.62 -15.96
CA GLU A 72 -12.75 -2.46 -15.23
C GLU A 72 -11.67 -2.81 -14.21
N VAL A 73 -11.77 -3.94 -13.51
CA VAL A 73 -10.67 -4.42 -12.63
C VAL A 73 -9.38 -4.64 -13.42
N TYR A 74 -9.46 -5.03 -14.70
CA TYR A 74 -8.28 -5.26 -15.53
C TYR A 74 -7.70 -3.97 -16.14
N LEU A 75 -8.56 -3.02 -16.50
CA LEU A 75 -8.15 -1.83 -17.25
C LEU A 75 -7.94 -0.59 -16.37
N ASN A 76 -8.53 -0.53 -15.18
CA ASN A 76 -8.61 0.68 -14.39
C ASN A 76 -7.83 0.60 -13.07
N GLU A 77 -6.79 1.42 -12.98
CA GLU A 77 -6.13 1.74 -11.72
C GLU A 77 -6.77 3.01 -11.12
N ASN A 78 -7.68 2.82 -10.16
CA ASN A 78 -8.38 3.90 -9.46
C ASN A 78 -7.51 4.51 -8.35
N ARG A 79 -6.34 5.03 -8.73
CA ARG A 79 -5.33 5.54 -7.78
C ARG A 79 -5.88 6.59 -6.84
N GLY A 80 -6.81 7.43 -7.32
CA GLY A 80 -7.48 8.47 -6.55
C GLY A 80 -8.17 7.97 -5.27
N VAL A 81 -8.63 6.71 -5.24
CA VAL A 81 -9.30 6.10 -4.08
C VAL A 81 -8.45 5.02 -3.40
N SER A 82 -7.17 4.87 -3.78
CA SER A 82 -6.26 3.94 -3.12
C SER A 82 -6.17 4.26 -1.62
N TRP A 83 -6.36 3.24 -0.79
CA TRP A 83 -6.45 3.38 0.67
C TRP A 83 -5.23 4.10 1.28
N SER A 84 -4.03 3.91 0.73
CA SER A 84 -2.76 4.41 1.29
C SER A 84 -2.32 5.77 0.73
N ILE A 85 -2.76 6.13 -0.48
CA ILE A 85 -2.19 7.27 -1.23
C ILE A 85 -3.22 8.00 -2.11
N GLY A 86 -4.46 7.54 -2.18
CA GLY A 86 -5.55 8.22 -2.87
C GLY A 86 -6.03 9.45 -2.13
N GLY A 87 -6.18 10.58 -2.81
CA GLY A 87 -6.67 11.83 -2.24
C GLY A 87 -7.85 12.43 -3.02
N GLN A 88 -8.54 11.62 -3.82
CA GLN A 88 -9.80 12.00 -4.47
C GLN A 88 -10.87 12.26 -3.40
N GLY A 89 -11.63 13.34 -3.58
CA GLY A 89 -12.68 13.74 -2.65
C GLY A 89 -12.16 14.04 -1.24
N THR A 90 -12.95 13.68 -0.24
CA THR A 90 -12.68 13.86 1.19
C THR A 90 -12.81 12.55 1.96
N TRP A 91 -12.46 12.53 3.25
CA TRP A 91 -12.64 11.35 4.10
C TRP A 91 -14.10 10.93 4.26
N ARG A 92 -15.04 11.84 3.95
CA ARG A 92 -16.48 11.59 3.97
C ARG A 92 -16.94 10.74 2.80
N GLU A 93 -16.27 10.90 1.65
CA GLU A 93 -16.56 10.18 0.41
C GLU A 93 -15.67 8.93 0.28
N PHE A 94 -14.37 9.09 0.56
CA PHE A 94 -13.37 8.02 0.44
C PHE A 94 -12.43 8.03 1.65
N LEU A 95 -12.51 7.00 2.48
CA LEU A 95 -11.63 6.80 3.63
C LEU A 95 -10.27 6.31 3.15
N THR A 96 -9.36 7.26 2.96
CA THR A 96 -7.97 7.02 2.62
C THR A 96 -7.05 7.76 3.59
N VAL A 97 -5.81 7.30 3.72
CA VAL A 97 -4.81 7.97 4.57
C VAL A 97 -4.63 9.44 4.17
N PRO A 98 -4.45 9.83 2.89
CA PRO A 98 -4.37 11.25 2.53
C PRO A 98 -5.63 12.05 2.84
N ASN A 99 -6.82 11.47 2.68
CA ASN A 99 -8.07 12.18 2.97
C ASN A 99 -8.24 12.48 4.46
N LEU A 100 -7.71 11.63 5.34
CA LEU A 100 -7.60 11.90 6.78
C LEU A 100 -6.52 12.96 7.06
N LEU A 101 -5.34 12.82 6.46
CA LEU A 101 -4.22 13.75 6.68
C LEU A 101 -4.49 15.16 6.17
N LYS A 102 -5.23 15.35 5.07
CA LYS A 102 -5.60 16.66 4.51
C LYS A 102 -6.34 17.55 5.53
N ILE A 103 -7.06 16.95 6.47
CA ILE A 103 -7.77 17.68 7.54
C ILE A 103 -6.77 18.30 8.52
N MET A 104 -5.69 17.57 8.80
CA MET A 104 -4.64 17.95 9.75
C MET A 104 -3.55 18.80 9.09
N ASN A 105 -3.31 18.60 7.80
CA ASN A 105 -2.43 19.39 6.95
C ASN A 105 -3.07 19.64 5.57
N PRO A 106 -3.76 20.78 5.37
CA PRO A 106 -4.33 21.14 4.07
C PRO A 106 -3.30 21.34 2.95
N LYS A 107 -2.01 21.51 3.29
CA LYS A 107 -0.90 21.67 2.34
C LYS A 107 -0.23 20.35 1.96
N LEU A 108 -0.78 19.21 2.38
CA LEU A 108 -0.25 17.88 2.02
C LEU A 108 -0.13 17.76 0.49
N VAL A 109 0.96 17.16 0.01
CA VAL A 109 1.17 16.88 -1.42
C VAL A 109 1.55 15.42 -1.66
N GLY A 110 1.47 14.99 -2.93
CA GLY A 110 1.91 13.65 -3.38
C GLY A 110 0.81 12.60 -3.51
N TYR A 111 -0.37 12.84 -2.95
CA TYR A 111 -1.52 11.93 -3.09
C TYR A 111 -2.06 11.87 -4.52
N SER A 112 -2.54 10.70 -4.93
CA SER A 112 -3.16 10.50 -6.24
C SER A 112 -4.52 11.18 -6.33
N LYS A 113 -4.87 11.73 -7.49
CA LYS A 113 -6.05 12.60 -7.67
C LYS A 113 -7.23 11.96 -8.39
N GLY A 114 -7.00 10.82 -9.04
CA GLY A 114 -7.99 10.14 -9.86
C GLY A 114 -7.39 8.92 -10.53
N ASP A 115 -8.05 8.45 -11.58
CA ASP A 115 -7.66 7.24 -12.29
C ASP A 115 -6.43 7.45 -13.17
N GLY A 116 -5.70 6.36 -13.41
CA GLY A 116 -4.62 6.31 -14.40
C GLY A 116 -3.48 5.39 -13.99
N ASN A 117 -2.58 5.11 -14.92
CA ASN A 117 -1.40 4.29 -14.66
C ASN A 117 -0.32 5.04 -13.86
N THR A 118 0.76 4.34 -13.50
CA THR A 118 1.87 4.89 -12.69
C THR A 118 2.55 6.13 -13.29
N TYR A 119 2.43 6.36 -14.60
CA TYR A 119 3.01 7.51 -15.31
C TYR A 119 2.01 8.65 -15.55
N SER A 120 0.73 8.43 -15.23
CA SER A 120 -0.31 9.46 -15.32
C SER A 120 0.00 10.65 -14.40
N HIS A 121 -0.38 11.85 -14.84
CA HIS A 121 -0.39 13.02 -13.96
C HIS A 121 -1.20 12.76 -12.67
N ASN A 122 -2.27 11.96 -12.74
CA ASN A 122 -3.11 11.64 -11.58
C ASN A 122 -2.41 10.77 -10.54
N ALA A 123 -1.36 10.04 -10.91
CA ALA A 123 -0.64 9.15 -10.00
C ALA A 123 0.13 9.91 -8.91
N GLN A 124 0.67 11.10 -9.24
CA GLN A 124 1.50 11.91 -8.34
C GLN A 124 2.67 11.07 -7.77
N PHE A 125 2.75 10.82 -6.45
CA PHE A 125 3.81 10.01 -5.83
C PHE A 125 3.38 8.57 -5.53
N ASN A 126 2.28 8.11 -6.11
CA ASN A 126 1.96 6.69 -6.19
C ASN A 126 2.68 6.08 -7.39
N VAL A 127 3.85 5.48 -7.15
CA VAL A 127 4.64 4.84 -8.21
C VAL A 127 4.44 3.33 -8.27
N ALA A 128 3.55 2.77 -7.45
CA ALA A 128 3.14 1.38 -7.49
C ALA A 128 2.52 1.02 -8.85
N TYR A 129 2.62 -0.23 -9.25
CA TYR A 129 1.99 -0.73 -10.48
C TYR A 129 1.59 -2.19 -10.36
N SER A 130 0.59 -2.57 -11.13
CA SER A 130 0.05 -3.94 -11.11
C SER A 130 1.08 -5.00 -11.51
N GLY A 131 1.13 -6.09 -10.75
CA GLY A 131 2.08 -7.19 -10.97
C GLY A 131 3.49 -6.97 -10.40
N ALA A 132 3.76 -5.83 -9.76
CA ALA A 132 5.08 -5.59 -9.16
C ALA A 132 5.42 -6.63 -8.08
N MET A 133 6.70 -6.99 -8.02
CA MET A 133 7.30 -7.91 -7.05
C MET A 133 8.42 -7.24 -6.26
N ASP A 134 9.03 -7.95 -5.32
CA ASP A 134 10.06 -7.39 -4.44
C ASP A 134 11.25 -6.79 -5.20
N GLN A 135 11.63 -7.43 -6.31
CA GLN A 135 12.74 -6.99 -7.16
C GLN A 135 12.52 -5.61 -7.81
N ASP A 136 11.26 -5.20 -7.96
CA ASP A 136 10.89 -3.94 -8.61
C ASP A 136 10.99 -2.74 -7.67
N LEU A 137 10.96 -2.96 -6.35
CA LEU A 137 10.86 -1.89 -5.35
C LEU A 137 12.01 -0.89 -5.43
N ILE A 138 13.22 -1.33 -5.75
CA ILE A 138 14.37 -0.43 -5.93
C ILE A 138 14.16 0.50 -7.14
N GLY A 139 13.58 -0.02 -8.23
CA GLY A 139 13.22 0.77 -9.41
C GLY A 139 12.15 1.81 -9.06
N GLN A 140 11.11 1.39 -8.35
CA GLN A 140 10.06 2.29 -7.86
C GLN A 140 10.63 3.38 -6.94
N ALA A 141 11.47 3.03 -5.97
CA ALA A 141 12.10 3.97 -5.06
C ALA A 141 12.97 5.01 -5.79
N ARG A 142 13.79 4.58 -6.77
CA ARG A 142 14.60 5.49 -7.59
C ARG A 142 13.72 6.48 -8.36
N ARG A 143 12.65 5.99 -8.97
CA ARG A 143 11.69 6.83 -9.70
C ARG A 143 11.02 7.82 -8.76
N LEU A 144 10.49 7.35 -7.63
CA LEU A 144 9.84 8.19 -6.62
C LEU A 144 10.76 9.32 -6.16
N ILE A 145 11.99 9.02 -5.78
CA ILE A 145 12.97 10.02 -5.35
C ILE A 145 13.24 11.04 -6.46
N THR A 146 13.37 10.57 -7.71
CA THR A 146 13.62 11.45 -8.85
C THR A 146 12.47 12.43 -9.08
N ILE A 147 11.23 11.94 -9.13
CA ILE A 147 10.07 12.80 -9.35
C ILE A 147 9.83 13.74 -8.15
N MET A 148 10.09 13.27 -6.93
CA MET A 148 9.91 14.06 -5.71
C MET A 148 10.94 15.20 -5.62
N LYS A 149 12.20 14.96 -5.99
CA LYS A 149 13.24 16.01 -6.04
C LYS A 149 12.97 17.08 -7.09
N ASN A 150 12.29 16.72 -8.18
CA ASN A 150 11.95 17.64 -9.26
C ASN A 150 10.62 18.39 -9.04
N ASP A 151 9.87 18.03 -7.99
CA ASP A 151 8.59 18.67 -7.68
C ASP A 151 8.80 19.93 -6.84
N LYS A 152 8.46 21.09 -7.40
CA LYS A 152 8.62 22.40 -6.74
C LYS A 152 7.80 22.55 -5.46
N ARG A 153 6.80 21.69 -5.22
CA ARG A 153 5.99 21.69 -3.98
C ARG A 153 6.70 21.01 -2.81
N VAL A 154 7.81 20.31 -3.07
CA VAL A 154 8.52 19.50 -2.08
C VAL A 154 9.88 20.09 -1.76
N ASP A 155 10.07 20.51 -0.51
CA ASP A 155 11.40 20.64 0.05
C ASP A 155 11.90 19.24 0.42
N TYR A 156 12.67 18.63 -0.49
CA TYR A 156 13.09 17.25 -0.36
C TYR A 156 13.95 16.99 0.89
N GLU A 157 14.71 17.96 1.37
CA GLU A 157 15.56 17.78 2.54
C GLU A 157 14.80 18.05 3.85
N ASN A 158 13.84 18.98 3.84
CA ASN A 158 13.23 19.47 5.08
C ASN A 158 11.80 19.01 5.35
N HIS A 159 11.00 18.70 4.33
CA HIS A 159 9.63 18.23 4.52
C HIS A 159 9.60 16.84 5.13
N TRP A 160 8.66 16.59 6.04
CA TRP A 160 8.41 15.23 6.51
C TRP A 160 7.60 14.44 5.48
N LYS A 161 8.08 13.22 5.21
CA LYS A 161 7.50 12.31 4.22
C LYS A 161 6.92 11.10 4.92
N MET A 162 5.71 10.71 4.56
CA MET A 162 5.16 9.40 4.86
C MET A 162 5.22 8.54 3.60
N LEU A 163 6.02 7.48 3.64
CA LEU A 163 6.14 6.52 2.54
C LEU A 163 5.47 5.21 2.94
N THR A 164 4.44 4.80 2.22
CA THR A 164 3.86 3.46 2.37
C THR A 164 4.53 2.46 1.43
N VAL A 165 4.92 1.31 1.96
CA VAL A 165 5.50 0.19 1.21
C VAL A 165 4.63 -1.05 1.45
N MET A 166 4.07 -1.62 0.39
CA MET A 166 3.30 -2.87 0.48
C MET A 166 3.54 -3.73 -0.77
N ILE A 167 4.00 -4.97 -0.57
CA ILE A 167 4.51 -5.86 -1.61
C ILE A 167 4.56 -7.31 -1.09
N GLY A 168 4.74 -8.28 -1.98
CA GLY A 168 4.99 -9.68 -1.63
C GLY A 168 3.87 -10.63 -2.07
N THR A 169 2.67 -10.13 -2.39
CA THR A 169 1.57 -10.98 -2.85
C THR A 169 1.88 -11.62 -4.21
N ASN A 170 2.43 -10.84 -5.15
CA ASN A 170 2.81 -11.36 -6.46
C ASN A 170 3.96 -12.37 -6.38
N ASP A 171 4.94 -12.17 -5.49
CA ASP A 171 6.06 -13.09 -5.27
C ASP A 171 5.55 -14.48 -4.81
N ILE A 172 4.55 -14.51 -3.92
CA ILE A 172 3.89 -15.74 -3.48
C ILE A 172 3.01 -16.34 -4.60
N CYS A 173 2.36 -15.49 -5.39
CA CYS A 173 1.39 -15.87 -6.42
C CYS A 173 1.99 -16.21 -7.79
N SER A 174 3.30 -16.03 -7.99
CA SER A 174 3.99 -16.31 -9.25
C SER A 174 5.27 -17.13 -9.03
N ASP A 175 6.36 -16.45 -8.66
CA ASP A 175 7.73 -16.97 -8.69
C ASP A 175 7.92 -18.21 -7.82
N TYR A 176 7.26 -18.29 -6.66
CA TYR A 176 7.43 -19.43 -5.76
C TYR A 176 7.06 -20.79 -6.37
N CYS A 177 6.06 -20.85 -7.27
CA CYS A 177 5.68 -22.12 -7.91
C CYS A 177 6.74 -22.67 -8.87
N HIS A 178 7.62 -21.82 -9.37
CA HIS A 178 8.50 -22.11 -10.48
C HIS A 178 9.98 -22.03 -10.07
N ASP A 179 10.31 -21.19 -9.09
CA ASP A 179 11.65 -21.00 -8.58
C ASP A 179 11.67 -20.93 -7.05
N LYS A 180 12.19 -21.98 -6.41
CA LYS A 180 12.33 -22.05 -4.95
C LYS A 180 13.37 -21.07 -4.39
N THR A 181 14.22 -20.48 -5.24
CA THR A 181 15.18 -19.46 -4.81
C THR A 181 14.50 -18.10 -4.57
N GLN A 182 13.32 -17.88 -5.15
CA GLN A 182 12.45 -16.70 -4.96
C GLN A 182 11.53 -16.88 -3.74
N GLY A 183 12.13 -17.28 -2.62
CA GLY A 183 11.42 -17.58 -1.36
C GLY A 183 11.54 -16.47 -0.31
N PRO A 184 11.22 -16.77 0.97
CA PRO A 184 11.23 -15.78 2.05
C PRO A 184 12.58 -15.10 2.26
N GLU A 185 13.69 -15.80 2.02
CA GLU A 185 15.03 -15.23 2.12
C GLU A 185 15.31 -14.18 1.03
N MET A 186 14.79 -14.38 -0.18
CA MET A 186 14.91 -13.37 -1.24
C MET A 186 14.05 -12.15 -0.93
N HIS A 187 12.83 -12.35 -0.43
CA HIS A 187 11.96 -11.29 0.07
C HIS A 187 12.69 -10.45 1.14
N LYS A 188 13.28 -11.11 2.13
CA LYS A 188 14.12 -10.47 3.16
C LYS A 188 15.23 -9.63 2.55
N LYS A 189 16.01 -10.22 1.63
CA LYS A 189 17.15 -9.55 0.99
C LYS A 189 16.72 -8.32 0.20
N ASN A 190 15.64 -8.42 -0.58
CA ASN A 190 15.13 -7.33 -1.39
C ASN A 190 14.56 -6.19 -0.53
N LEU A 191 13.82 -6.52 0.55
CA LEU A 191 13.34 -5.52 1.50
C LEU A 191 14.47 -4.81 2.25
N ILE A 192 15.47 -5.53 2.75
CA ILE A 192 16.64 -4.90 3.38
C ILE A 192 17.36 -3.98 2.39
N LYS A 193 17.56 -4.45 1.14
CA LYS A 193 18.19 -3.63 0.09
C LYS A 193 17.40 -2.35 -0.19
N LEU A 194 16.08 -2.44 -0.24
CA LEU A 194 15.18 -1.30 -0.41
C LEU A 194 15.29 -0.32 0.77
N LEU A 195 15.12 -0.81 1.99
CA LEU A 195 15.13 0.02 3.19
C LEU A 195 16.49 0.66 3.40
N ASP A 196 17.60 -0.03 3.16
CA ASP A 196 18.95 0.54 3.19
C ASP A 196 19.12 1.65 2.14
N TYR A 197 18.54 1.49 0.95
CA TYR A 197 18.58 2.51 -0.09
C TYR A 197 17.75 3.75 0.30
N LEU A 198 16.54 3.54 0.81
CA LEU A 198 15.65 4.62 1.27
C LEU A 198 16.27 5.37 2.46
N TYR A 199 16.79 4.65 3.46
CA TYR A 199 17.48 5.22 4.62
C TYR A 199 18.62 6.16 4.22
N LYS A 200 19.40 5.78 3.18
CA LYS A 200 20.52 6.59 2.68
C LYS A 200 20.09 7.77 1.82
N LYS A 201 18.88 7.76 1.24
CA LYS A 201 18.50 8.71 0.18
C LYS A 201 17.29 9.58 0.51
N MET A 202 16.46 9.20 1.48
CA MET A 202 15.23 9.89 1.86
C MET A 202 15.32 10.41 3.30
N PRO A 203 15.75 11.67 3.50
CA PRO A 203 15.76 12.27 4.84
C PRO A 203 14.34 12.53 5.34
N LYS A 204 14.17 12.63 6.67
CA LYS A 204 12.88 12.96 7.33
C LYS A 204 11.72 12.15 6.78
N THR A 205 11.85 10.83 6.85
CA THR A 205 10.89 9.92 6.26
C THR A 205 10.41 8.91 7.28
N PHE A 206 9.11 8.90 7.50
CA PHE A 206 8.42 7.83 8.19
C PHE A 206 8.00 6.77 7.16
N VAL A 207 8.54 5.56 7.27
CA VAL A 207 8.24 4.46 6.35
C VAL A 207 7.22 3.54 6.99
N ASN A 208 6.00 3.53 6.46
CA ASN A 208 4.96 2.58 6.84
C ASN A 208 5.14 1.29 5.99
N LEU A 209 5.82 0.29 6.54
CA LEU A 209 5.90 -1.03 5.92
C LEU A 209 4.63 -1.82 6.27
N VAL A 210 3.82 -2.11 5.28
CA VAL A 210 2.57 -2.84 5.46
C VAL A 210 2.85 -4.31 5.20
N VAL A 211 2.49 -5.16 6.16
CA VAL A 211 2.76 -6.59 6.03
C VAL A 211 1.97 -7.20 4.88
N THR A 212 2.57 -8.22 4.27
CA THR A 212 2.01 -8.92 3.12
C THR A 212 0.57 -9.38 3.42
N PRO A 213 -0.41 -9.01 2.58
CA PRO A 213 -1.79 -9.44 2.73
C PRO A 213 -1.98 -10.96 2.86
N TYR A 214 -2.92 -11.36 3.74
CA TYR A 214 -3.19 -12.78 4.01
C TYR A 214 -3.90 -13.44 2.82
N ILE A 215 -3.23 -14.39 2.16
CA ILE A 215 -3.74 -15.04 0.93
C ILE A 215 -5.15 -15.62 1.08
N PRO A 216 -5.51 -16.34 2.16
CA PRO A 216 -6.88 -16.86 2.33
C PRO A 216 -7.98 -15.81 2.30
N TYR A 217 -7.71 -14.59 2.76
CA TYR A 217 -8.69 -13.50 2.71
C TYR A 217 -9.09 -13.18 1.26
N TYR A 218 -8.13 -13.19 0.32
CA TYR A 218 -8.42 -13.07 -1.11
C TYR A 218 -9.25 -14.25 -1.64
N THR A 219 -9.04 -15.45 -1.10
CA THR A 219 -9.77 -16.64 -1.55
C THR A 219 -11.22 -16.66 -1.08
N GLU A 220 -11.47 -16.16 0.13
CA GLU A 220 -12.77 -16.11 0.80
C GLU A 220 -13.64 -14.97 0.27
N LEU A 221 -13.03 -13.82 -0.05
CA LEU A 221 -13.72 -12.70 -0.71
C LEU A 221 -14.20 -13.06 -2.12
N ILE A 222 -13.50 -13.99 -2.78
CA ILE A 222 -13.79 -14.44 -4.15
C ILE A 222 -14.48 -15.82 -4.10
N ASP A 223 -15.67 -15.92 -3.51
CA ASP A 223 -16.47 -17.17 -3.45
C ASP A 223 -17.98 -16.86 -3.51
N PRO A 224 -18.88 -17.55 -4.28
CA PRO A 224 -18.80 -18.67 -5.25
C PRO A 224 -19.56 -18.36 -6.60
N PRO A 225 -20.19 -19.30 -7.36
CA PRO A 225 -19.70 -20.42 -8.18
C PRO A 225 -19.42 -20.06 -9.67
N PHE A 226 -19.40 -18.76 -10.01
CA PHE A 226 -19.33 -18.34 -11.42
C PHE A 226 -17.94 -18.56 -12.02
N LEU A 227 -17.89 -18.99 -13.28
CA LEU A 227 -16.65 -19.16 -14.06
C LEU A 227 -15.74 -17.92 -13.98
N GLN A 228 -16.36 -16.74 -13.96
CA GLN A 228 -15.72 -15.44 -13.79
C GLN A 228 -14.85 -15.35 -12.51
N CYS A 229 -15.33 -15.87 -11.38
CA CYS A 229 -14.60 -15.85 -10.11
C CYS A 229 -13.37 -16.78 -10.15
N PHE A 230 -13.54 -17.94 -10.77
CA PHE A 230 -12.45 -18.89 -10.99
C PHE A 230 -11.39 -18.31 -11.93
N SER A 231 -11.81 -17.68 -13.04
CA SER A 231 -10.91 -16.97 -13.95
C SER A 231 -10.14 -15.86 -13.24
N MET A 232 -10.78 -15.07 -12.37
CA MET A 232 -10.09 -14.05 -11.57
C MET A 232 -9.03 -14.64 -10.64
N LYS A 233 -9.33 -15.72 -9.91
CA LYS A 233 -8.35 -16.41 -9.05
C LYS A 233 -7.14 -16.89 -9.85
N LEU A 234 -7.37 -17.45 -11.03
CA LEU A 234 -6.29 -17.90 -11.91
C LEU A 234 -5.49 -16.73 -12.49
N MET A 235 -6.14 -15.62 -12.86
CA MET A 235 -5.43 -14.45 -13.39
C MET A 235 -4.55 -13.77 -12.34
N THR A 236 -5.05 -13.62 -11.11
CA THR A 236 -4.31 -12.90 -10.05
C THR A 236 -3.29 -13.78 -9.36
N CYS A 237 -3.53 -15.10 -9.26
CA CYS A 237 -2.69 -16.00 -8.48
C CYS A 237 -2.69 -17.43 -9.05
N SER A 238 -2.34 -17.55 -10.33
CA SER A 238 -2.29 -18.82 -11.07
C SER A 238 -1.43 -19.88 -10.39
N CYS A 239 -0.34 -19.50 -9.70
CA CYS A 239 0.52 -20.42 -8.95
C CYS A 239 -0.30 -21.26 -7.97
N LEU A 240 -1.09 -20.60 -7.10
CA LEU A 240 -1.76 -21.24 -5.99
C LEU A 240 -3.08 -21.93 -6.40
N PHE A 241 -3.79 -21.35 -7.38
CA PHE A 241 -5.11 -21.84 -7.80
C PHE A 241 -5.09 -22.67 -9.08
N GLY A 242 -3.99 -22.70 -9.82
CA GLY A 242 -3.85 -23.43 -11.07
C GLY A 242 -3.46 -24.90 -10.89
N GLY A 243 -4.07 -25.77 -11.71
CA GLY A 243 -3.68 -27.17 -11.90
C GLY A 243 -4.15 -28.15 -10.82
N PHE A 244 -3.69 -29.40 -10.92
CA PHE A 244 -3.93 -30.44 -9.91
C PHE A 244 -3.14 -30.09 -8.62
N PHE A 245 -3.69 -30.40 -7.43
CA PHE A 245 -3.15 -30.08 -6.08
C PHE A 245 -3.38 -28.68 -5.48
N GLN A 246 -4.45 -27.97 -5.87
CA GLN A 246 -4.80 -26.64 -5.34
C GLN A 246 -4.80 -26.55 -3.80
N LYS A 247 -5.36 -27.53 -3.09
CA LYS A 247 -5.38 -27.53 -1.60
C LYS A 247 -3.98 -27.50 -0.98
N LYS A 248 -3.04 -28.28 -1.53
CA LYS A 248 -1.65 -28.34 -1.03
C LYS A 248 -0.90 -27.05 -1.34
N LYS A 249 -1.12 -26.47 -2.52
CA LYS A 249 -0.54 -25.18 -2.91
C LYS A 249 -1.06 -24.03 -2.06
N LEU A 250 -2.36 -24.00 -1.76
CA LEU A 250 -2.95 -23.00 -0.86
C LEU A 250 -2.35 -23.06 0.54
N GLN A 251 -2.21 -24.25 1.13
CA GLN A 251 -1.54 -24.41 2.43
C GLN A 251 -0.09 -23.91 2.41
N MET A 252 0.60 -24.11 1.29
CA MET A 252 1.95 -23.56 1.11
C MET A 252 1.93 -22.03 0.99
N GLY A 253 0.99 -21.45 0.25
CA GLY A 253 0.79 -20.00 0.17
C GLY A 253 0.56 -19.39 1.56
N ILE A 254 -0.28 -20.02 2.39
CA ILE A 254 -0.51 -19.61 3.79
C ILE A 254 0.79 -19.61 4.60
N TYR A 255 1.57 -20.69 4.50
CA TYR A 255 2.86 -20.80 5.17
C TYR A 255 3.82 -19.68 4.73
N MET A 256 3.90 -19.43 3.43
CA MET A 256 4.76 -18.39 2.84
C MET A 256 4.35 -16.99 3.29
N THR A 257 3.05 -16.68 3.28
CA THR A 257 2.55 -15.40 3.78
C THR A 257 2.93 -15.19 5.24
N LYS A 258 2.73 -16.19 6.11
CA LYS A 258 3.14 -16.10 7.52
C LYS A 258 4.64 -15.88 7.67
N LYS A 259 5.47 -16.50 6.83
CA LYS A 259 6.93 -16.30 6.80
C LYS A 259 7.30 -14.89 6.36
N PHE A 260 6.69 -14.37 5.29
CA PHE A 260 6.91 -12.99 4.82
C PHE A 260 6.53 -11.98 5.89
N GLN A 261 5.34 -12.12 6.48
CA GLN A 261 4.86 -11.26 7.57
C GLN A 261 5.81 -11.30 8.78
N LYS A 262 6.30 -12.48 9.16
CA LYS A 262 7.29 -12.63 10.24
C LYS A 262 8.59 -11.90 9.91
N ILE A 263 9.14 -12.10 8.71
CA ILE A 263 10.37 -11.43 8.25
C ILE A 263 10.20 -9.91 8.23
N GLN A 264 9.07 -9.42 7.74
CA GLN A 264 8.76 -7.98 7.72
C GLN A 264 8.77 -7.38 9.13
N ARG A 265 8.15 -8.06 10.11
CA ARG A 265 8.19 -7.67 11.53
C ARG A 265 9.61 -7.69 12.08
N GLU A 266 10.34 -8.78 11.86
CA GLU A 266 11.73 -8.91 12.32
C GLU A 266 12.64 -7.80 11.77
N ILE A 267 12.47 -7.39 10.51
CA ILE A 267 13.26 -6.29 9.91
C ILE A 267 12.95 -4.95 10.58
N VAL A 268 11.67 -4.66 10.85
CA VAL A 268 11.25 -3.42 11.51
C VAL A 268 11.70 -3.38 12.97
N GLU A 269 11.57 -4.50 13.68
CA GLU A 269 11.89 -4.62 15.10
C GLU A 269 13.39 -4.81 15.36
N SER A 270 14.23 -4.95 14.34
CA SER A 270 15.66 -5.22 14.51
C SER A 270 16.46 -4.02 15.04
N GLY A 271 15.85 -2.83 15.12
CA GLY A 271 16.51 -1.58 15.48
C GLY A 271 17.57 -1.09 14.48
N ARG A 272 17.65 -1.70 13.28
CA ARG A 272 18.69 -1.42 12.27
C ARG A 272 18.72 0.04 11.82
N TYR A 273 17.60 0.75 11.98
CA TYR A 273 17.41 2.08 11.45
C TYR A 273 17.13 3.14 12.53
N ASP A 274 17.24 2.78 13.80
CA ASP A 274 16.89 3.63 14.93
C ASP A 274 17.98 4.69 15.21
N GLU A 275 19.16 4.56 14.61
CA GLU A 275 20.29 5.48 14.81
C GLU A 275 20.02 6.90 14.28
N ILE A 276 19.24 7.01 13.20
CA ILE A 276 18.84 8.30 12.65
C ILE A 276 17.40 8.52 13.05
N TYR A 277 17.20 9.26 14.14
CA TYR A 277 15.90 9.74 14.63
C TYR A 277 15.05 10.48 13.58
N LYS A 278 15.57 10.77 12.39
CA LYS A 278 14.82 11.34 11.25
C LYS A 278 14.22 10.28 10.32
N TRP A 279 14.29 9.00 10.67
CA TRP A 279 13.83 7.91 9.84
C TRP A 279 13.44 6.70 10.70
N ILE A 280 12.28 6.10 10.43
CA ILE A 280 11.93 4.82 11.06
C ILE A 280 11.03 4.03 10.11
N PRO A 281 11.28 2.72 9.93
CA PRO A 281 10.29 1.82 9.36
C PRO A 281 9.37 1.36 10.48
N THR A 282 8.08 1.32 10.23
CA THR A 282 7.10 0.88 11.22
C THR A 282 5.98 0.13 10.51
N ILE A 283 5.46 -0.91 11.17
CA ILE A 283 4.24 -1.59 10.73
C ILE A 283 3.08 -0.98 11.52
N ILE A 284 2.29 -0.11 10.88
CA ILE A 284 1.08 0.43 11.50
C ILE A 284 -0.13 -0.45 11.21
N LEU A 285 -0.14 -1.16 10.08
CA LEU A 285 -1.25 -2.01 9.65
C LEU A 285 -0.78 -3.44 9.49
N SER A 286 -1.53 -4.36 10.10
CA SER A 286 -1.37 -5.79 9.87
C SER A 286 -2.69 -6.50 9.69
N TRP A 287 -2.70 -7.42 8.73
CA TRP A 287 -3.77 -8.39 8.55
C TRP A 287 -3.70 -9.38 9.73
N GLN A 288 -4.65 -9.27 10.66
CA GLN A 288 -4.85 -10.23 11.75
C GLN A 288 -5.70 -11.40 11.27
#